data_AF-K6FH07-F1
#
_entry.id   AF-K6FH07-F1
#
_cell.length_a   1.000
_cell.length_b   1.000
_cell.length_c   1.000
_cell.angle_alpha   90.00
_cell.angle_beta   90.00
_cell.angle_gamma   90.00
#
_symmetry.space_group_name_H-M   'P 1'
#
loop_
_entity.id
_entity.type
_entity.pdbx_description
1 polymer ?
#
loop_
_entity_poly.entity_id
_entity_poly.type
_entity_poly.pdbx_seq_one_letter_code
_entity_poly.pdbx_strand_id
1 'polypeptide(L)'
;MKNDSSSRRRLRASALFAALVLVLALGGCGGQKATVTPSVVVEPEALGRGVDVSVSVKDARPNDEVGLCNPQSSFAGKLQTACDPSPAIHSAVEKGLRDKGFTPSPARESVVRTVTVELVELAYKPSRDGVHLAAKAVCAVKVTADNNGQTLTRRYEADTVWKLPADGVEPEFDKLLSMTVSKALSRMASDYELIQFMQKTVLRTRDIK
;
A
#
# COMPACT_ATOMS: atom_id res chain seq x y z
N MET A 1 -0.30 -14.55 74.12
CA MET A 1 0.73 -14.27 73.09
C MET A 1 0.53 -15.25 71.93
N LYS A 2 -0.23 -14.90 70.89
CA LYS A 2 -0.44 -15.78 69.73
C LYS A 2 -0.66 -14.97 68.45
N ASN A 3 0.18 -15.29 67.47
CA ASN A 3 -0.04 -15.30 66.03
C ASN A 3 -0.51 -14.01 65.32
N ASP A 4 0.44 -13.17 64.90
CA ASP A 4 0.15 -12.09 63.94
C ASP A 4 1.14 -12.00 62.75
N SER A 5 2.22 -12.80 62.73
CA SER A 5 3.25 -12.71 61.67
C SER A 5 3.03 -13.65 60.47
N SER A 6 2.13 -14.64 60.59
CA SER A 6 1.84 -15.65 59.55
C SER A 6 0.96 -15.10 58.41
N SER A 7 -0.02 -14.23 58.74
CA SER A 7 -0.99 -13.72 57.77
C SER A 7 -0.36 -12.74 56.77
N ARG A 8 0.50 -11.83 57.25
CA ARG A 8 1.18 -10.83 56.41
C ARG A 8 2.16 -11.43 55.39
N ARG A 9 2.75 -12.60 55.67
CA ARG A 9 3.64 -13.30 54.73
C ARG A 9 2.88 -13.97 53.59
N ARG A 10 1.69 -14.52 53.84
CA ARG A 10 0.86 -15.18 52.83
C ARG A 10 0.26 -14.17 51.83
N LEU A 11 -0.16 -12.99 52.31
CA LEU A 11 -0.66 -11.91 51.47
C LEU A 11 0.41 -11.33 50.53
N ARG A 12 1.67 -11.21 50.98
CA ARG A 12 2.78 -10.71 50.14
C ARG A 12 3.21 -11.71 49.06
N ALA A 13 3.18 -13.01 49.36
CA ALA A 13 3.48 -14.05 48.38
C ALA A 13 2.42 -14.14 47.26
N SER A 14 1.15 -13.94 47.60
CA SER A 14 0.04 -13.98 46.62
C SER A 14 0.03 -12.78 45.67
N ALA A 15 0.43 -11.60 46.16
CA ALA A 15 0.55 -10.39 45.32
C ALA A 15 1.74 -10.46 44.34
N LEU A 16 2.86 -11.05 44.76
CA LEU A 16 4.03 -11.27 43.89
C LEU A 16 3.74 -12.30 42.79
N PHE A 17 2.96 -13.35 43.09
CA PHE A 17 2.56 -14.35 42.10
C PHE A 17 1.56 -13.79 41.06
N ALA A 18 0.62 -12.94 41.50
CA ALA A 18 -0.31 -12.27 40.60
C ALA A 18 0.38 -11.24 39.68
N ALA A 19 1.40 -10.53 40.18
CA ALA A 19 2.22 -9.63 39.37
C ALA A 19 3.07 -10.39 38.32
N LEU A 20 3.57 -11.59 38.65
CA LEU A 20 4.37 -12.40 37.73
C LEU A 20 3.52 -13.01 36.59
N VAL A 21 2.28 -13.40 36.87
CA VAL A 21 1.33 -13.91 35.85
C VAL A 21 0.90 -12.79 34.88
N LEU A 22 0.81 -11.54 35.33
CA LEU A 22 0.44 -10.41 34.47
C LEU A 22 1.57 -10.00 33.50
N VAL A 23 2.84 -10.21 33.87
CA VAL A 23 3.99 -9.91 32.99
C VAL A 23 4.16 -10.97 31.89
N LEU A 24 3.78 -12.22 32.14
CA LEU A 24 3.83 -13.31 31.15
C LEU A 24 2.69 -13.24 30.10
N ALA A 25 1.63 -12.49 30.37
CA ALA A 25 0.49 -12.34 29.45
C ALA A 25 0.69 -11.25 28.37
N LEU A 26 1.80 -10.51 28.40
CA LEU A 26 2.14 -9.46 27.43
C LEU A 26 3.01 -9.95 26.26
N GLY A 27 3.17 -11.27 26.11
CA GLY A 27 3.76 -11.90 24.92
C GLY A 27 2.82 -11.80 23.72
N GLY A 28 2.52 -10.57 23.27
CA GLY A 28 1.81 -10.34 22.01
C GLY A 28 2.67 -10.88 20.87
N CYS A 29 2.16 -11.90 20.18
CA CYS A 29 2.74 -12.39 18.94
C CYS A 29 2.80 -11.21 17.94
N GLY A 30 3.99 -10.66 17.72
CA GLY A 30 4.19 -9.39 17.03
C GLY A 30 3.97 -9.53 15.52
N GLY A 31 2.91 -8.92 15.01
CA GLY A 31 2.73 -8.76 13.57
C GLY A 31 3.85 -7.94 12.95
N GLN A 32 4.20 -8.26 11.70
CA GLN A 32 5.14 -7.49 10.91
C GLN A 32 4.47 -6.28 10.27
N LYS A 33 5.23 -5.19 10.16
CA LYS A 33 4.79 -3.98 9.50
C LYS A 33 5.75 -3.64 8.38
N ALA A 34 5.19 -3.23 7.24
CA ALA A 34 5.98 -2.84 6.08
C ALA A 34 5.60 -1.44 5.58
N THR A 35 6.59 -0.63 5.25
CA THR A 35 6.41 0.71 4.70
C THR A 35 6.40 0.65 3.17
N VAL A 36 5.37 1.22 2.55
CA VAL A 36 5.17 1.20 1.10
C VAL A 36 5.60 2.55 0.51
N THR A 37 6.72 2.56 -0.20
CA THR A 37 7.36 3.74 -0.83
C THR A 37 7.58 3.49 -2.31
N PRO A 38 6.51 3.48 -3.13
CA PRO A 38 6.63 3.18 -4.55
C PRO A 38 7.32 4.31 -5.31
N SER A 39 7.91 3.97 -6.45
CA SER A 39 8.45 4.90 -7.43
C SER A 39 7.96 4.50 -8.82
N VAL A 40 7.36 5.45 -9.55
CA VAL A 40 7.01 5.23 -10.95
C VAL A 40 8.28 5.26 -11.80
N VAL A 41 8.46 4.24 -12.65
CA VAL A 41 9.59 4.12 -13.57
C VAL A 41 9.01 3.96 -14.98
N VAL A 42 9.07 5.04 -15.75
CA VAL A 42 8.61 5.09 -17.14
C VAL A 42 9.58 5.92 -17.96
N GLU A 43 9.62 5.69 -19.28
CA GLU A 43 10.39 6.52 -20.20
C GLU A 43 9.82 7.96 -20.20
N PRO A 44 10.64 9.00 -20.00
CA PRO A 44 10.16 10.37 -20.08
C PRO A 44 9.72 10.74 -21.51
N GLU A 45 8.50 11.24 -21.66
CA GLU A 45 7.92 11.62 -22.95
C GLU A 45 6.99 12.82 -22.78
N ALA A 46 7.00 13.78 -23.70
CA ALA A 46 6.17 14.99 -23.60
C ALA A 46 4.72 14.81 -24.09
N LEU A 47 4.09 13.67 -23.82
CA LEU A 47 2.75 13.34 -24.35
C LEU A 47 1.63 14.19 -23.72
N GLY A 48 1.79 14.60 -22.46
CA GLY A 48 0.83 15.42 -21.72
C GLY A 48 0.80 16.89 -22.13
N ARG A 49 1.79 17.38 -22.90
CA ARG A 49 1.86 18.73 -23.47
C ARG A 49 1.62 19.88 -22.47
N GLY A 50 2.04 19.72 -21.22
CA GLY A 50 1.92 20.71 -20.16
C GLY A 50 0.50 20.88 -19.60
N VAL A 51 -0.42 19.95 -19.90
CA VAL A 51 -1.79 20.00 -19.40
C VAL A 51 -1.80 19.88 -17.87
N ASP A 52 -2.50 20.79 -17.21
CA ASP A 52 -2.74 20.75 -15.77
C ASP A 52 -3.63 19.57 -15.38
N VAL A 53 -3.21 18.81 -14.37
CA VAL A 53 -3.95 17.65 -13.85
C VAL A 53 -3.89 17.68 -12.33
N SER A 54 -5.05 17.56 -11.68
CA SER A 54 -5.09 17.31 -10.24
C SER A 54 -5.03 15.81 -9.94
N VAL A 55 -4.34 15.46 -8.85
CA VAL A 55 -4.18 14.07 -8.42
C VAL A 55 -4.88 13.89 -7.08
N SER A 56 -5.62 12.79 -6.95
CA SER A 56 -6.23 12.36 -5.70
C SER A 56 -5.91 10.89 -5.48
N VAL A 57 -5.45 10.52 -4.30
CA VAL A 57 -5.08 9.15 -3.98
C VAL A 57 -5.71 8.75 -2.66
N LYS A 58 -6.21 7.52 -2.59
CA LYS A 58 -6.66 6.90 -1.34
C LYS A 58 -6.34 5.41 -1.30
N ASP A 59 -6.09 4.91 -0.11
CA ASP A 59 -6.11 3.49 0.20
C ASP A 59 -7.57 3.05 0.36
N ALA A 60 -8.08 2.33 -0.64
CA ALA A 60 -9.44 1.84 -0.68
C ALA A 60 -9.53 0.36 -0.24
N ARG A 61 -8.43 -0.21 0.27
CA ARG A 61 -8.44 -1.54 0.87
C ARG A 61 -9.34 -1.54 2.12
N PRO A 62 -10.01 -2.66 2.44
CA PRO A 62 -10.89 -2.74 3.60
C PRO A 62 -10.13 -2.64 4.94
N ASN A 63 -8.83 -2.93 4.96
CA ASN A 63 -7.96 -2.84 6.12
C ASN A 63 -6.48 -2.73 5.68
N ASP A 64 -5.59 -2.58 6.66
CA ASP A 64 -4.14 -2.47 6.48
C ASP A 64 -3.43 -3.83 6.35
N GLU A 65 -4.15 -4.95 6.49
CA GLU A 65 -3.61 -6.30 6.41
C GLU A 65 -3.25 -6.64 4.96
N VAL A 66 -2.01 -7.07 4.78
CA VAL A 66 -1.44 -7.45 3.48
C VAL A 66 -1.35 -8.97 3.38
N GLY A 67 -1.21 -9.69 4.49
CA GLY A 67 -1.21 -11.15 4.49
C GLY A 67 -0.65 -11.74 5.76
N LEU A 68 -0.15 -12.97 5.66
CA LEU A 68 0.47 -13.70 6.77
C LEU A 68 1.93 -14.01 6.43
N CYS A 69 2.81 -13.79 7.41
CA CYS A 69 4.18 -14.29 7.36
C CYS A 69 4.19 -15.81 7.53
N ASN A 70 5.27 -16.44 7.07
CA ASN A 70 5.50 -17.88 7.19
C ASN A 70 5.48 -18.28 8.68
N PRO A 71 4.66 -19.25 9.10
CA PRO A 71 4.61 -19.72 10.49
C PRO A 71 5.94 -20.29 11.00
N GLN A 72 6.82 -20.77 10.10
CA GLN A 72 8.14 -21.29 10.43
C GLN A 72 9.22 -20.19 10.50
N SER A 73 8.87 -18.95 10.13
CA SER A 73 9.77 -17.80 10.23
C SER A 73 9.84 -17.28 11.66
N SER A 74 10.95 -16.64 12.01
CA SER A 74 11.06 -15.84 13.23
C SER A 74 10.09 -14.64 13.26
N PHE A 75 9.46 -14.33 12.13
CA PHE A 75 8.53 -13.22 11.93
C PHE A 75 7.07 -13.67 11.82
N ALA A 76 6.72 -14.84 12.36
CA ALA A 76 5.37 -15.40 12.28
C ALA A 76 4.28 -14.41 12.74
N GLY A 77 3.17 -14.36 12.00
CA GLY A 77 2.03 -13.50 12.32
C GLY A 77 1.47 -12.75 11.12
N LYS A 78 0.68 -11.72 11.39
CA LYS A 78 0.08 -10.85 10.38
C LYS A 78 1.13 -9.90 9.80
N LEU A 79 1.08 -9.67 8.50
CA LEU A 79 1.79 -8.60 7.80
C LEU A 79 0.81 -7.47 7.50
N GLN A 80 1.14 -6.25 7.92
CA GLN A 80 0.33 -5.05 7.71
C GLN A 80 1.16 -3.92 7.10
N THR A 81 0.49 -2.94 6.47
CA THR A 81 1.15 -1.68 6.14
C THR A 81 1.44 -0.86 7.40
N ALA A 82 2.65 -0.31 7.53
CA ALA A 82 3.08 0.43 8.71
C ALA A 82 2.33 1.76 8.90
N CYS A 83 1.90 2.37 7.79
CA CYS A 83 1.15 3.61 7.70
C CYS A 83 0.27 3.62 6.44
N ASP A 84 -0.59 4.63 6.30
CA ASP A 84 -1.34 4.87 5.07
C ASP A 84 -0.37 5.07 3.88
N PRO A 85 -0.44 4.25 2.81
CA PRO A 85 0.43 4.36 1.65
C PRO A 85 0.03 5.51 0.70
N SER A 86 -1.14 6.11 0.87
CA SER A 86 -1.70 7.12 -0.06
C SER A 86 -0.77 8.30 -0.34
N PRO A 87 -0.07 8.91 0.65
CA PRO A 87 0.83 10.04 0.38
C PRO A 87 2.03 9.65 -0.48
N ALA A 88 2.58 8.46 -0.27
CA ALA A 88 3.71 7.96 -1.05
C ALA A 88 3.29 7.62 -2.49
N ILE A 89 2.12 7.01 -2.66
CA ILE A 89 1.51 6.75 -3.98
C ILE A 89 1.23 8.07 -4.70
N HIS A 90 0.65 9.07 -4.03
CA HIS A 90 0.39 10.39 -4.62
C HIS A 90 1.66 11.00 -5.21
N SER A 91 2.74 11.04 -4.41
CA SER A 91 4.03 11.57 -4.85
C SER A 91 4.59 10.82 -6.07
N ALA A 92 4.44 9.49 -6.09
CA ALA A 92 4.89 8.65 -7.20
C ALA A 92 4.07 8.89 -8.48
N VAL A 93 2.74 9.01 -8.35
CA VAL A 93 1.81 9.31 -9.46
C VAL A 93 2.13 10.66 -10.08
N GLU A 94 2.28 11.71 -9.26
CA GLU A 94 2.65 13.02 -9.77
C GLU A 94 3.98 13.00 -10.53
N LYS A 95 4.98 12.28 -10.01
CA LYS A 95 6.26 12.13 -10.69
C LYS A 95 6.07 11.46 -12.05
N GLY A 96 5.31 10.35 -12.12
CA GLY A 96 5.01 9.68 -13.37
C GLY A 96 4.28 10.56 -14.39
N LEU A 97 3.33 11.38 -13.93
CA LEU A 97 2.64 12.35 -14.77
C LEU A 97 3.58 13.44 -15.29
N ARG A 98 4.49 13.96 -14.45
CA ARG A 98 5.55 14.89 -14.87
C ARG A 98 6.48 14.26 -15.91
N ASP A 99 6.89 13.02 -15.70
CA ASP A 99 7.73 12.27 -16.65
C ASP A 99 7.00 12.09 -18.00
N LYS A 100 5.66 12.04 -18.00
CA LYS A 100 4.82 12.03 -19.21
C LYS A 100 4.41 13.41 -19.72
N GLY A 101 5.01 14.48 -19.21
CA GLY A 101 4.82 15.84 -19.72
C GLY A 101 3.50 16.50 -19.30
N PHE A 102 2.82 16.02 -18.27
CA PHE A 102 1.72 16.74 -17.62
C PHE A 102 2.23 17.66 -16.51
N THR A 103 1.37 18.56 -16.05
CA THR A 103 1.66 19.49 -14.93
C THR A 103 0.75 19.15 -13.75
N PRO A 104 1.18 18.31 -12.79
CA PRO A 104 0.42 18.10 -11.56
C PRO A 104 0.19 19.41 -10.83
N SER A 105 -1.07 19.71 -10.54
CA SER A 105 -1.50 20.98 -9.94
C SER A 105 -2.51 20.72 -8.83
N PRO A 106 -2.55 21.55 -7.77
CA PRO A 106 -3.60 21.47 -6.77
C PRO A 106 -4.99 21.57 -7.39
N ALA A 107 -5.97 20.85 -6.83
CA ALA A 107 -7.35 20.92 -7.27
C ALA A 107 -7.91 22.35 -7.11
N ARG A 108 -8.45 22.90 -8.20
CA ARG A 108 -9.09 24.22 -8.30
C ARG A 108 -9.97 24.28 -9.53
N GLU A 109 -10.88 25.25 -9.60
CA GLU A 109 -11.86 25.35 -10.70
C GLU A 109 -11.23 25.40 -12.10
N SER A 110 -10.06 26.02 -12.25
CA SER A 110 -9.35 26.10 -13.52
C SER A 110 -8.70 24.77 -13.96
N VAL A 111 -8.55 23.80 -13.06
CA VAL A 111 -7.96 22.48 -13.33
C VAL A 111 -9.10 21.50 -13.56
N VAL A 112 -9.53 21.40 -14.82
CA VAL A 112 -10.70 20.60 -15.24
C VAL A 112 -10.39 19.10 -15.43
N ARG A 113 -9.21 18.65 -15.00
CA ARG A 113 -8.73 17.28 -15.17
C ARG A 113 -8.30 16.72 -13.83
N THR A 114 -8.78 15.53 -13.53
CA THR A 114 -8.52 14.86 -12.26
C THR A 114 -8.16 13.41 -12.49
N VAL A 115 -7.09 12.93 -11.86
CA VAL A 115 -6.76 11.51 -11.78
C VAL A 115 -6.97 11.06 -10.34
N THR A 116 -7.94 10.19 -10.13
CA THR A 116 -8.17 9.54 -8.83
C THR A 116 -7.58 8.14 -8.86
N VAL A 117 -6.67 7.83 -7.95
CA VAL A 117 -6.05 6.51 -7.79
C VAL A 117 -6.50 5.88 -6.49
N GLU A 118 -7.11 4.72 -6.59
CA GLU A 118 -7.58 3.92 -5.46
C GLU A 118 -6.71 2.65 -5.36
N LEU A 119 -5.93 2.51 -4.28
CA LEU A 119 -5.28 1.23 -3.98
C LEU A 119 -6.37 0.27 -3.49
N VAL A 120 -6.69 -0.75 -4.28
CA VAL A 120 -7.83 -1.65 -4.03
C VAL A 120 -7.39 -3.06 -3.66
N GLU A 121 -6.15 -3.44 -3.99
CA GLU A 121 -5.53 -4.67 -3.51
C GLU A 121 -4.04 -4.43 -3.28
N LEU A 122 -3.55 -4.90 -2.13
CA LEU A 122 -2.13 -5.12 -1.87
C LEU A 122 -2.04 -6.33 -0.96
N ALA A 123 -1.52 -7.44 -1.49
CA ALA A 123 -1.48 -8.70 -0.77
C ALA A 123 -0.16 -9.45 -0.93
N TYR A 124 0.31 -10.05 0.16
CA TYR A 124 1.42 -11.00 0.21
C TYR A 124 0.86 -12.42 0.23
N LYS A 125 1.19 -13.19 -0.80
CA LYS A 125 0.70 -14.55 -1.04
C LYS A 125 1.91 -15.45 -1.23
N PRO A 126 2.56 -15.95 -0.17
CA PRO A 126 3.67 -16.87 -0.32
C PRO A 126 3.24 -18.07 -1.16
N SER A 127 4.10 -18.49 -2.09
CA SER A 127 3.83 -19.59 -3.01
C SER A 127 4.99 -20.58 -3.00
N ARG A 128 4.69 -21.85 -3.27
CA ARG A 128 5.70 -22.90 -3.44
C ARG A 128 5.62 -23.41 -4.88
N ASP A 129 6.76 -23.41 -5.56
CA ASP A 129 6.92 -23.95 -6.91
C ASP A 129 7.92 -25.12 -6.86
N GLY A 130 7.37 -26.34 -6.83
CA GLY A 130 8.14 -27.55 -6.56
C GLY A 130 8.85 -27.51 -5.20
N VAL A 131 10.19 -27.51 -5.22
CA VAL A 131 11.04 -27.44 -4.01
C VAL A 131 11.35 -25.98 -3.62
N HIS A 132 11.08 -25.00 -4.50
CA HIS A 132 11.43 -23.61 -4.26
C HIS A 132 10.28 -22.86 -3.60
N LEU A 133 10.59 -22.15 -2.50
CA LEU A 133 9.70 -21.15 -1.96
C LEU A 133 9.84 -19.83 -2.71
N ALA A 134 8.73 -19.13 -2.87
CA ALA A 134 8.69 -17.81 -3.45
C ALA A 134 7.81 -16.87 -2.63
N ALA A 135 8.37 -15.69 -2.36
CA ALA A 135 7.63 -14.55 -1.86
C ALA A 135 6.91 -13.89 -3.04
N LYS A 136 5.58 -13.91 -3.05
CA LYS A 136 4.79 -13.22 -4.07
C LYS A 136 3.96 -12.11 -3.44
N ALA A 137 4.07 -10.92 -4.00
CA ALA A 137 3.18 -9.81 -3.71
C ALA A 137 2.34 -9.50 -4.95
N VAL A 138 1.08 -9.14 -4.74
CA VAL A 138 0.14 -8.70 -5.78
C VAL A 138 -0.41 -7.33 -5.40
N CYS A 139 -0.66 -6.50 -6.40
CA CYS A 139 -1.22 -5.17 -6.25
C CYS A 139 -2.25 -4.94 -7.34
N ALA A 140 -3.30 -4.20 -7.00
CA ALA A 140 -4.19 -3.60 -7.98
C ALA A 140 -4.54 -2.16 -7.58
N VAL A 141 -4.44 -1.26 -8.55
CA VAL A 141 -4.91 0.12 -8.45
C VAL A 141 -6.05 0.33 -9.43
N LYS A 142 -7.14 0.92 -8.95
CA LYS A 142 -8.23 1.41 -9.80
C LYS A 142 -8.01 2.90 -10.03
N VAL A 143 -8.09 3.33 -11.28
CA VAL A 143 -7.81 4.70 -11.68
C VAL A 143 -9.03 5.24 -12.39
N THR A 144 -9.51 6.38 -11.94
CA THR A 144 -10.57 7.15 -12.61
C THR A 144 -9.99 8.47 -13.04
N ALA A 145 -9.89 8.66 -14.36
CA ALA A 145 -9.60 9.94 -14.96
C ALA A 145 -10.91 10.67 -15.27
N ASP A 146 -11.04 11.92 -14.80
CA ASP A 146 -12.05 12.86 -15.25
C ASP A 146 -11.40 13.92 -16.14
N ASN A 147 -12.00 14.17 -17.30
CA ASN A 147 -11.62 15.22 -18.22
C ASN A 147 -12.86 16.06 -18.54
N ASN A 148 -13.07 17.09 -17.73
CA ASN A 148 -14.16 18.05 -17.86
C ASN A 148 -15.55 17.38 -17.85
N GLY A 149 -15.74 16.41 -16.95
CA GLY A 149 -16.99 15.66 -16.77
C GLY A 149 -17.13 14.39 -17.61
N GLN A 150 -16.21 14.12 -18.54
CA GLN A 150 -16.09 12.78 -19.14
C GLN A 150 -15.17 11.94 -18.26
N THR A 151 -15.50 10.66 -18.07
CA THR A 151 -14.71 9.77 -17.21
C THR A 151 -14.20 8.54 -17.95
N LEU A 152 -12.94 8.18 -17.70
CA LEU A 152 -12.34 6.90 -18.08
C LEU A 152 -11.89 6.18 -16.81
N THR A 153 -12.34 4.93 -16.62
CA THR A 153 -11.92 4.09 -15.50
C THR A 153 -11.12 2.90 -15.99
N ARG A 154 -9.97 2.66 -15.36
CA ARG A 154 -9.07 1.53 -15.65
C ARG A 154 -8.63 0.87 -14.36
N ARG A 155 -8.19 -0.38 -14.48
CA ARG A 155 -7.60 -1.15 -13.37
C ARG A 155 -6.23 -1.65 -13.82
N TYR A 156 -5.20 -1.33 -13.03
CA TYR A 156 -3.83 -1.74 -13.29
C TYR A 156 -3.39 -2.69 -12.19
N GLU A 157 -3.08 -3.91 -12.60
CA GLU A 157 -2.61 -4.97 -11.71
C GLU A 157 -1.13 -5.18 -11.90
N ALA A 158 -0.43 -5.67 -10.88
CA ALA A 158 0.94 -6.12 -10.99
C ALA A 158 1.27 -7.15 -9.90
N ASP A 159 2.26 -7.98 -10.17
CA ASP A 159 2.83 -8.88 -9.20
C ASP A 159 4.36 -8.86 -9.21
N THR A 160 4.94 -9.22 -8.07
CA THR A 160 6.38 -9.44 -7.90
C THR A 160 6.60 -10.75 -7.20
N VAL A 161 7.48 -11.57 -7.76
CA VAL A 161 7.83 -12.89 -7.24
C VAL A 161 9.34 -12.91 -6.99
N TRP A 162 9.76 -13.23 -5.77
CA TRP A 162 11.16 -13.45 -5.41
C TRP A 162 11.36 -14.88 -4.92
N LYS A 163 12.41 -15.54 -5.41
CA LYS A 163 12.82 -16.85 -4.89
C LYS A 163 13.45 -16.64 -3.51
N LEU A 164 13.02 -17.44 -2.54
CA LEU A 164 13.58 -17.43 -1.20
C LEU A 164 14.68 -18.49 -1.08
N PRO A 165 15.75 -18.23 -0.31
CA PRO A 165 16.89 -19.13 -0.23
C PRO A 165 16.63 -20.39 0.60
N ALA A 166 15.68 -20.34 1.54
CA ALA A 166 15.33 -21.45 2.42
C ALA A 166 13.93 -21.28 3.05
N ASP A 167 13.41 -22.35 3.65
CA ASP A 167 12.23 -22.30 4.53
C ASP A 167 12.52 -21.39 5.75
N GLY A 168 11.50 -20.66 6.21
CA GLY A 168 11.60 -19.74 7.34
C GLY A 168 12.28 -18.38 7.06
N VAL A 169 12.80 -18.17 5.85
CA VAL A 169 13.33 -16.86 5.42
C VAL A 169 12.22 -16.01 4.81
N GLU A 170 12.08 -14.78 5.28
CA GLU A 170 11.14 -13.80 4.71
C GLU A 170 11.82 -12.85 3.73
N PRO A 171 11.08 -12.29 2.77
CA PRO A 171 11.60 -11.22 1.91
C PRO A 171 11.75 -9.91 2.70
N GLU A 172 12.50 -8.98 2.14
CA GLU A 172 12.43 -7.57 2.54
C GLU A 172 11.05 -6.99 2.14
N PHE A 173 10.09 -7.02 3.08
CA PHE A 173 8.69 -6.69 2.81
C PHE A 173 8.49 -5.28 2.25
N ASP A 174 9.15 -4.28 2.83
CA ASP A 174 9.11 -2.88 2.36
C ASP A 174 9.40 -2.81 0.87
N LYS A 175 10.48 -3.44 0.44
CA LYS A 175 10.92 -3.45 -0.95
C LYS A 175 10.01 -4.28 -1.84
N LEU A 176 9.60 -5.48 -1.41
CA LEU A 176 8.71 -6.35 -2.20
C LEU A 176 7.37 -5.67 -2.49
N LEU A 177 6.74 -5.07 -1.47
CA LEU A 177 5.46 -4.38 -1.61
C LEU A 177 5.62 -3.10 -2.42
N SER A 178 6.64 -2.28 -2.12
CA SER A 178 6.91 -1.04 -2.85
C SER A 178 7.16 -1.28 -4.33
N MET A 179 7.94 -2.31 -4.69
CA MET A 179 8.18 -2.68 -6.09
C MET A 179 6.90 -3.14 -6.80
N THR A 180 6.03 -3.86 -6.10
CA THR A 180 4.78 -4.35 -6.68
C THR A 180 3.82 -3.21 -6.98
N VAL A 181 3.65 -2.27 -6.05
CA VAL A 181 2.88 -1.03 -6.28
C VAL A 181 3.51 -0.19 -7.39
N SER A 182 4.84 -0.04 -7.38
CA SER A 182 5.59 0.67 -8.42
C SER A 182 5.31 0.14 -9.82
N LYS A 183 5.26 -1.18 -10.00
CA LYS A 183 4.93 -1.80 -11.29
C LYS A 183 3.52 -1.47 -11.75
N ALA A 184 2.52 -1.53 -10.85
CA ALA A 184 1.14 -1.20 -11.21
C ALA A 184 1.00 0.28 -11.60
N LEU A 185 1.63 1.20 -10.84
CA LEU A 185 1.64 2.62 -11.16
C LEU A 185 2.43 2.94 -12.45
N SER A 186 3.49 2.19 -12.74
CA SER A 186 4.26 2.35 -13.99
C SER A 186 3.48 1.86 -15.21
N ARG A 187 2.65 0.81 -15.06
CA ARG A 187 1.68 0.38 -16.08
C ARG A 187 0.65 1.47 -16.34
N MET A 188 0.08 2.07 -15.28
CA MET A 188 -0.82 3.21 -15.39
C MET A 188 -0.17 4.39 -16.12
N ALA A 189 1.04 4.79 -15.71
CA ALA A 189 1.76 5.92 -16.30
C ALA A 189 2.23 5.65 -17.75
N SER A 190 2.22 4.40 -18.20
CA SER A 190 2.54 4.03 -19.59
C SER A 190 1.30 3.78 -20.45
N ASP A 191 0.10 3.93 -19.89
CA ASP A 191 -1.14 3.68 -20.63
C ASP A 191 -1.45 4.85 -21.58
N TYR A 192 -1.19 4.63 -22.88
CA TYR A 192 -1.43 5.61 -23.92
C TYR A 192 -2.89 6.04 -24.02
N GLU A 193 -3.86 5.17 -23.73
CA GLU A 193 -5.27 5.52 -23.80
C GLU A 193 -5.64 6.48 -22.67
N LEU A 194 -5.15 6.21 -21.45
CA LEU A 194 -5.30 7.11 -20.31
C LEU A 194 -4.65 8.47 -20.59
N ILE A 195 -3.43 8.47 -21.13
CA ILE A 195 -2.69 9.69 -21.47
C ILE A 195 -3.45 10.50 -22.53
N GLN A 196 -3.87 9.87 -23.63
CA GLN A 196 -4.62 10.53 -24.70
C GLN A 196 -5.97 11.06 -24.19
N PHE A 197 -6.65 10.29 -23.36
CA PHE A 197 -7.90 10.70 -22.73
C PHE A 197 -7.72 11.99 -21.92
N MET A 198 -6.66 12.06 -21.11
CA MET A 198 -6.33 13.24 -20.31
C MET A 198 -5.86 14.42 -21.15
N GLN A 199 -5.09 14.17 -22.21
CA GLN A 199 -4.54 15.20 -23.09
C GLN A 199 -5.62 15.86 -23.96
N LYS A 200 -6.67 15.13 -24.34
CA LYS A 200 -7.72 15.64 -25.21
C LYS A 200 -8.37 16.89 -24.60
N THR A 201 -8.65 17.88 -25.44
CA THR A 201 -9.49 19.01 -25.05
C THR A 201 -10.94 18.61 -25.21
N VAL A 202 -11.69 18.60 -24.11
CA VAL A 202 -13.13 18.35 -24.08
C VAL A 202 -13.82 19.67 -23.76
N LEU A 203 -14.67 20.13 -24.68
CA LEU A 203 -15.55 21.27 -24.41
C LEU A 203 -16.71 20.79 -23.55
N ARG A 204 -16.97 21.48 -22.44
CA ARG A 204 -18.15 21.21 -21.61
C ARG A 204 -19.37 21.66 -22.39
N THR A 205 -20.14 20.72 -22.92
CA THR A 205 -21.47 21.04 -23.44
C THR A 205 -22.30 21.47 -22.23
N ARG A 206 -22.57 22.77 -22.11
CA ARG A 206 -23.58 23.23 -21.15
C ARG A 206 -24.90 22.61 -21.60
N ASP A 207 -25.51 21.80 -20.75
CA ASP A 207 -26.93 21.48 -20.90
C ASP A 207 -27.69 22.81 -20.78
N ILE A 208 -28.10 23.35 -21.94
CA ILE A 208 -29.04 24.46 -22.00
C ILE A 208 -30.38 23.84 -21.62
N LYS A 209 -30.78 24.06 -20.37
CA LYS A 209 -32.09 23.68 -19.86
C LYS A 209 -33.17 24.62 -20.37
#